data_AF-E0UGU5-F1
#
_entry.id   AF-E0UGU5-F1
#
_cell.length_a   1.000
_cell.length_b   1.000
_cell.length_c   1.000
_cell.angle_alpha   90.00
_cell.angle_beta   90.00
_cell.angle_gamma   90.00
#
_symmetry.space_group_name_H-M   'P 1'
#
loop_
_entity.id
_entity.type
_entity.pdbx_description
1 polymer ?
#
loop_
_entity_poly.entity_id
_entity_poly.type
_entity_poly.pdbx_seq_one_letter_code
_entity_poly.pdbx_strand_id
1 'polypeptide(L)' 'MSNKPTIPDPSVNARLINNLRRAGLDFEEVGLQLEEVIAKFDANLRQQKLQRIKQKQQS' A
#
# COMPACT_ATOMS: atom_id res chain seq x y z
N MET A 1 -12.31 -33.16 -32.00
CA MET A 1 -12.38 -32.23 -30.85
C MET A 1 -12.46 -30.82 -31.39
N SER A 2 -13.52 -30.06 -31.09
CA SER A 2 -13.68 -28.70 -31.60
C SER A 2 -12.79 -27.75 -30.78
N ASN A 3 -11.72 -27.22 -31.39
CA ASN A 3 -10.81 -26.24 -30.78
C ASN A 3 -11.39 -24.82 -30.79
N LYS A 4 -12.69 -24.64 -30.54
CA LYS A 4 -13.28 -23.30 -30.46
C LYS A 4 -12.94 -22.71 -29.08
N PRO A 5 -12.43 -21.47 -29.02
CA PRO A 5 -12.19 -20.81 -27.75
C PRO A 5 -13.51 -20.73 -26.97
N THR A 6 -13.50 -21.24 -25.74
CA THR A 6 -14.65 -21.14 -24.85
C THR A 6 -14.69 -19.70 -24.34
N ILE A 7 -15.71 -18.95 -24.75
CA ILE A 7 -15.96 -17.62 -24.20
C ILE A 7 -16.53 -17.82 -22.79
N PRO A 8 -15.91 -17.26 -21.73
CA PRO A 8 -16.46 -17.37 -20.39
C PRO A 8 -17.82 -16.68 -20.29
N ASP A 9 -18.69 -17.22 -19.44
CA ASP A 9 -20.00 -16.64 -19.15
C ASP A 9 -19.85 -15.15 -18.73
N PRO A 10 -20.68 -14.23 -19.24
CA PRO A 10 -20.61 -12.81 -18.89
C PRO A 10 -20.60 -12.53 -17.37
N SER A 11 -21.26 -13.37 -16.56
CA SER A 11 -21.24 -13.28 -15.09
C SER A 11 -19.86 -13.53 -14.50
N VAL A 12 -19.04 -14.39 -15.13
CA VAL A 12 -17.64 -14.64 -14.72
C VAL A 12 -16.80 -13.40 -14.99
N ASN A 13 -16.98 -12.75 -16.13
CA ASN A 13 -16.27 -11.52 -16.48
C ASN A 13 -16.62 -10.39 -15.50
N ALA A 14 -17.90 -10.22 -15.16
CA ALA A 14 -18.34 -9.21 -14.19
C ALA A 14 -17.73 -9.44 -12.79
N ARG A 15 -17.69 -10.71 -12.34
CA ARG A 15 -17.05 -11.08 -11.08
C ARG A 15 -15.56 -10.79 -11.08
N LEU A 16 -14.87 -11.11 -12.17
CA LEU A 16 -13.43 -10.84 -12.31
C LEU A 16 -13.14 -9.34 -12.21
N ILE A 17 -13.89 -8.49 -12.93
CA ILE A 17 -13.71 -7.03 -12.90
C ILE A 17 -13.96 -6.49 -11.49
N ASN A 18 -14.99 -6.96 -10.80
CA ASN A 18 -15.27 -6.53 -9.43
C ASN A 18 -14.17 -6.94 -8.46
N ASN A 19 -13.63 -8.16 -8.60
CA ASN A 19 -12.52 -8.62 -7.77
C ASN A 19 -11.25 -7.80 -8.02
N LEU A 20 -10.94 -7.47 -9.28
CA LEU A 20 -9.79 -6.62 -9.62
C LEU A 20 -9.95 -5.21 -9.05
N ARG A 21 -11.15 -4.62 -9.14
CA ARG A 21 -11.43 -3.33 -8.53
C ARG A 21 -11.23 -3.37 -7.02
N ARG A 22 -11.73 -4.41 -6.36
CA ARG A 22 -11.55 -4.60 -4.91
C ARG A 22 -10.08 -4.74 -4.54
N ALA A 23 -9.33 -5.58 -5.26
CA ALA A 23 -7.90 -5.73 -5.03
C ALA A 23 -7.16 -4.40 -5.18
N GLY A 24 -7.53 -3.57 -6.17
CA GLY A 24 -7.00 -2.21 -6.31
C GLY A 24 -7.22 -1.36 -5.06
N LEU A 25 -8.44 -1.35 -4.53
CA LEU A 25 -8.77 -0.63 -3.29
C LEU A 25 -8.01 -1.20 -2.07
N ASP A 26 -7.87 -2.52 -1.97
CA ASP A 26 -7.12 -3.17 -0.89
C ASP A 26 -5.64 -2.75 -0.93
N PHE A 27 -5.03 -2.60 -2.12
CA PHE A 27 -3.67 -2.08 -2.27
C PHE A 27 -3.55 -0.60 -1.91
N GLU A 28 -4.53 0.22 -2.28
CA GLU A 28 -4.56 1.63 -1.89
C GLU A 28 -4.63 1.79 -0.37
N GLU A 29 -5.46 0.99 0.31
CA GLU A 29 -5.55 1.00 1.77
C GLU A 29 -4.23 0.59 2.44
N VAL A 30 -3.62 -0.50 1.99
CA VAL A 30 -2.31 -0.94 2.51
C VAL A 30 -1.23 0.11 2.24
N GLY A 31 -1.29 0.80 1.09
CA GLY A 31 -0.41 1.92 0.77
C GLY A 31 -0.48 3.04 1.82
N LEU A 32 -1.69 3.47 2.17
CA LEU A 32 -1.92 4.49 3.20
C LEU A 32 -1.40 4.06 4.58
N GLN A 33 -1.62 2.79 4.95
CA GLN A 33 -1.09 2.26 6.21
C GLN A 33 0.44 2.26 6.25
N LEU A 34 1.08 1.93 5.12
CA LEU A 34 2.54 1.97 5.01
C LEU A 34 3.08 3.40 5.10
N GLU A 35 2.42 4.37 4.46
CA GLU A 35 2.78 5.78 4.57
C GLU A 35 2.75 6.27 6.02
N GLU A 36 1.75 5.86 6.81
CA GLU A 36 1.66 6.20 8.22
C GLU A 36 2.85 5.63 9.03
N VAL A 37 3.23 4.37 8.76
CA VAL A 37 4.38 3.73 9.40
C VAL A 37 5.67 4.49 9.06
N ILE A 38 5.88 4.84 7.79
CA ILE A 38 7.04 5.63 7.35
C ILE A 38 7.08 6.97 8.09
N ALA A 39 5.95 7.68 8.16
CA ALA A 39 5.87 8.98 8.84
C ALA A 39 6.22 8.89 10.33
N LYS A 40 5.84 7.80 11.02
CA LYS A 40 6.22 7.54 12.41
C LYS A 40 7.73 7.35 12.56
N PHE A 41 8.37 6.60 11.67
CA PHE A 41 9.83 6.44 11.68
C PHE A 41 10.56 7.76 11.41
N ASP A 42 10.09 8.56 10.46
CA ASP A 42 10.66 9.88 10.16
C ASP A 42 10.54 10.85 11.34
N ALA A 43 9.41 10.81 12.05
CA ALA A 43 9.23 11.59 13.27
C ALA A 43 10.24 11.18 14.35
N ASN A 44 10.44 9.87 14.55
CA ASN A 44 11.41 9.35 15.50
C ASN A 44 12.85 9.77 15.12
N LEU A 45 13.23 9.64 13.85
CA LEU A 45 14.54 10.06 13.35
C LEU A 45 14.77 11.56 13.56
N ARG A 46 13.76 12.41 13.32
CA ARG A 46 13.83 13.85 13.60
C ARG A 46 14.06 14.12 15.09
N GLN A 47 13.36 13.42 15.99
CA GLN A 47 13.55 13.56 17.43
C GLN A 47 14.97 13.16 17.87
N GLN A 48 15.49 12.03 17.37
CA GLN A 48 16.87 11.61 17.66
C GLN A 48 17.89 12.64 17.19
N LYS A 49 17.74 13.16 15.96
CA LYS A 49 18.62 14.21 15.43
C LYS A 49 18.58 15.46 16.31
N LEU A 50 17.39 15.88 16.73
CA LEU A 50 17.22 17.04 17.61
C LEU A 50 17.91 16.84 18.97
N GLN A 51 17.77 15.66 19.58
CA GLN A 51 18.44 15.34 20.83
C GLN A 51 19.96 15.43 20.71
N ARG A 52 20.53 14.90 19.62
CA ARG A 52 21.98 15.00 19.34
C ARG A 52 22.45 16.45 19.21
N ILE A 53 21.67 17.29 18.53
CA ILE A 53 22.00 18.72 18.39
C ILE A 53 22.00 19.40 19.77
N LYS A 54 20.96 19.15 20.59
CA LYS A 54 20.85 19.72 21.94
C LYS A 54 22.02 19.29 22.83
N GLN A 55 22.41 18.01 22.79
CA GLN A 55 23.56 17.52 23.53
C GLN A 55 24.85 18.24 23.12
N LYS A 56 25.09 18.42 21.82
CA LYS A 56 26.25 19.17 21.32
C LYS A 56 26.27 20.65 21.70
N GLN A 57 25.11 21.25 21.95
CA GLN A 57 25.01 22.65 22.38
C GLN A 57 25.26 22.83 23.88
N GLN A 58 25.13 21.75 24.66
CA GLN A 58 25.30 21.75 26.12
C GLN A 58 26.71 21.33 26.56
N SER A 59 27.48 20.70 25.67
CA SER A 59 28.90 20.36 25.82
C SER A 59 29.80 21.47 25.31
#